data_AF-A0A319CW39-F1
#
_entry.id   AF-A0A319CW39-F1
#
_cell.length_a   1.000
_cell.length_b   1.000
_cell.length_c   1.000
_cell.angle_alpha   90.00
_cell.angle_beta   90.00
_cell.angle_gamma   90.00
#
_symmetry.space_group_name_H-M   'P 1'
#
loop_
_entity.id
_entity.type
_entity.pdbx_description
1 polymer ?
#
loop_
_entity_poly.entity_id
_entity_poly.type
_entity_poly.pdbx_seq_one_letter_code
_entity_poly.pdbx_strand_id
1 'polypeptide(L)'
;DPPDQATTSSVSVFSYGDRVLPEVSLTDFQWPDLEAALGLVNRYFEFASPTYRVLHQPTVESSLGQLYSQLVQDGSGQSQFMAAPPATLLLIFSTATMFQVSPQGKIRDADDPGWRTSELYYVKADSMLAQEAGAPSLASVQARFLMVLYLLCTSRAHKAWYVFGTTVQLIMALGLHSPRPKKAITPEDEVQKECKCRIVWCSYTLDRYLSIILGRPRLWQDEDLKIRLPMRVNDPDLTPQGIQVSGRDCTMDAPYFHTKLAQILTQAAKEDYLISGISSKTQIDTIGNLCSQVAEWKSQLPPFLSGIIHPSSLAPLFRRQLTVLKLARYHALMFITRPLLLRNYGQIWPDCEASYQYYLSVCLKATEDTIKFILAFVQEEQLFPAFWYSQYITFNALSIIYIFEFSPHIAGEALSGNPTFPPVHSNPLRHNSRPAYYLVRPFYPTLFLPLNSRILIPNPTTMSLPTHFTLNTGRHMASQAAGS
;
A
#
# COMPACT_ATOMS: atom_id res chain seq x y z
N ASP A 1 39.59 -3.01 -17.63
CA ASP A 1 38.17 -3.03 -18.03
C ASP A 1 37.80 -4.34 -18.70
N PRO A 2 37.06 -5.23 -18.04
CA PRO A 2 36.24 -6.20 -18.75
C PRO A 2 34.87 -5.55 -19.07
N PRO A 3 34.28 -5.86 -20.23
CA PRO A 3 33.09 -5.19 -20.73
C PRO A 3 31.83 -5.61 -19.97
N ASP A 4 30.96 -4.63 -19.69
CA ASP A 4 29.59 -4.80 -19.23
C ASP A 4 28.81 -5.73 -20.17
N GLN A 5 28.66 -7.00 -19.79
CA GLN A 5 27.63 -7.86 -20.35
C GLN A 5 26.28 -7.50 -19.70
N ALA A 6 25.71 -6.38 -20.12
CA ALA A 6 24.28 -6.14 -19.96
C ALA A 6 23.55 -7.15 -20.87
N THR A 7 23.25 -8.33 -20.32
CA THR A 7 22.33 -9.27 -20.92
C THR A 7 20.96 -8.60 -21.00
N THR A 8 20.64 -8.03 -22.16
CA THR A 8 19.28 -7.64 -22.52
C THR A 8 18.45 -8.92 -22.63
N SER A 9 17.90 -9.40 -21.51
CA SER A 9 17.03 -10.55 -21.52
C SER A 9 15.74 -10.16 -22.27
N SER A 10 15.48 -10.87 -23.38
CA SER A 10 14.26 -10.75 -24.20
C SER A 10 13.04 -11.37 -23.53
N VAL A 11 13.00 -11.33 -22.18
CA VAL A 11 11.92 -11.91 -21.40
C VAL A 11 10.74 -10.96 -21.49
N SER A 12 9.62 -11.50 -21.97
CA SER A 12 8.35 -10.79 -22.05
C SER A 12 8.02 -10.11 -20.72
N VAL A 13 7.54 -8.86 -20.77
CA VAL A 13 7.11 -8.13 -19.57
C VAL A 13 6.02 -8.87 -18.78
N PHE A 14 5.32 -9.81 -19.45
CA PHE A 14 4.29 -10.68 -18.86
C PHE A 14 4.85 -11.89 -18.08
N SER A 15 6.16 -12.15 -18.16
CA SER A 15 6.83 -13.28 -17.49
C SER A 15 7.47 -12.89 -16.15
N TYR A 16 7.43 -11.62 -15.77
CA TYR A 16 7.89 -11.21 -14.45
C TYR A 16 6.87 -11.72 -13.42
N GLY A 17 7.36 -12.47 -12.42
CA GLY A 17 6.71 -12.78 -11.14
C GLY A 17 7.36 -11.97 -10.01
N ASP A 18 7.17 -12.35 -8.75
CA ASP A 18 7.75 -11.67 -7.57
C ASP A 18 9.21 -11.17 -7.78
N ARG A 19 9.52 -9.97 -7.28
CA ARG A 19 10.88 -9.39 -7.39
C ARG A 19 11.91 -10.33 -6.77
N VAL A 20 12.94 -10.65 -7.54
CA VAL A 20 14.14 -11.34 -7.04
C VAL A 20 15.02 -10.33 -6.33
N LEU A 21 15.33 -10.58 -5.06
CA LEU A 21 16.25 -9.78 -4.25
C LEU A 21 17.65 -10.40 -4.24
N PRO A 22 18.70 -9.63 -3.90
CA PRO A 22 20.05 -10.17 -3.76
C PRO A 22 20.07 -11.35 -2.78
N GLU A 23 20.84 -12.39 -3.10
CA GLU A 23 21.06 -13.48 -2.16
C GLU A 23 21.83 -12.95 -0.93
N VAL A 24 21.33 -13.32 0.26
CA VAL A 24 21.93 -12.97 1.55
C VAL A 24 22.31 -14.26 2.28
N SER A 25 23.52 -14.31 2.85
CA SER A 25 23.97 -15.47 3.62
C SER A 25 23.66 -15.28 5.10
N LEU A 26 23.00 -16.27 5.72
CA LEU A 26 22.74 -16.27 7.16
C LEU A 26 24.02 -16.45 8.00
N THR A 27 25.14 -16.85 7.38
CA THR A 27 26.46 -16.87 8.05
C THR A 27 26.93 -15.47 8.46
N ASP A 28 26.47 -14.45 7.73
CA ASP A 28 26.90 -13.07 7.92
C ASP A 28 25.98 -12.32 8.90
N PHE A 29 24.98 -13.03 9.45
CA PHE A 29 24.03 -12.44 10.38
C PHE A 29 24.68 -12.09 11.71
N GLN A 30 24.54 -10.83 12.09
CA GLN A 30 24.83 -10.32 13.43
C GLN A 30 23.65 -9.50 13.92
N TRP A 31 23.35 -9.63 15.20
CA TRP A 31 22.42 -8.71 15.86
C TRP A 31 23.04 -7.31 15.84
N PRO A 32 22.26 -6.25 15.53
CA PRO A 32 22.75 -4.88 15.67
C PRO A 32 23.08 -4.60 17.14
N ASP A 33 23.91 -3.60 17.43
CA ASP A 33 24.07 -3.14 18.81
C ASP A 33 22.74 -2.61 19.38
N LEU A 34 22.68 -2.46 20.72
CA LEU A 34 21.44 -2.07 21.40
C LEU A 34 20.95 -0.67 20.98
N GLU A 35 21.87 0.26 20.71
CA GLU A 35 21.52 1.63 20.30
C GLU A 35 20.87 1.62 18.91
N ALA A 36 21.48 0.93 17.96
CA ALA A 36 20.95 0.73 16.62
C ALA A 36 19.60 0.00 16.66
N ALA A 37 19.45 -1.03 17.50
CA ALA A 37 18.21 -1.77 17.65
C ALA A 37 17.06 -0.90 18.18
N LEU A 38 17.32 -0.08 19.21
CA LEU A 38 16.35 0.90 19.73
C LEU A 38 15.95 1.92 18.66
N GLY A 39 16.93 2.42 17.88
CA GLY A 39 16.68 3.31 16.76
C GLY A 39 15.77 2.69 15.68
N LEU A 40 15.96 1.41 15.37
CA LEU A 40 15.12 0.66 14.43
C LEU A 40 13.69 0.45 14.95
N VAL A 41 13.52 0.09 16.23
CA VAL A 41 12.19 -0.03 16.86
C VAL A 41 11.45 1.31 16.80
N ASN A 42 12.12 2.40 17.17
CA ASN A 42 11.54 3.75 17.12
C ASN A 42 11.11 4.11 15.69
N ARG A 43 12.00 3.93 14.71
CA ARG A 43 11.70 4.19 13.29
C ARG A 43 10.52 3.37 12.77
N TYR A 44 10.37 2.13 13.22
CA TYR A 44 9.21 1.31 12.86
C TYR A 44 7.89 1.92 13.35
N PHE A 45 7.82 2.29 14.63
CA PHE A 45 6.58 2.81 15.23
C PHE A 45 6.26 4.25 14.82
N GLU A 46 7.26 5.10 14.62
CA GLU A 46 7.07 6.52 14.26
C GLU A 46 6.86 6.75 12.77
N PHE A 47 7.28 5.82 11.91
CA PHE A 47 7.25 6.03 10.46
C PHE A 47 6.74 4.84 9.65
N ALA A 48 7.33 3.66 9.84
CA ALA A 48 7.09 2.53 8.92
C ALA A 48 5.69 1.91 9.04
N SER A 49 5.09 1.94 10.24
CA SER A 49 3.78 1.33 10.51
C SER A 49 2.71 2.38 10.91
N PRO A 50 2.17 3.13 9.95
CA PRO A 50 1.18 4.18 10.25
C PRO A 50 -0.21 3.65 10.60
N THR A 51 -0.71 2.65 9.86
CA THR A 51 -2.08 2.14 10.03
C THR A 51 -2.16 0.65 10.37
N TYR A 52 -1.18 -0.16 9.99
CA TYR A 52 -1.16 -1.59 10.31
C TYR A 52 -0.48 -1.85 11.67
N ARG A 53 -0.96 -1.17 12.71
CA ARG A 53 -0.39 -1.19 14.06
C ARG A 53 -0.87 -2.40 14.85
N VAL A 54 -0.29 -3.56 14.58
CA VAL A 54 -0.67 -4.84 15.21
C VAL A 54 0.03 -5.10 16.55
N LEU A 55 1.09 -4.34 16.84
CA LEU A 55 1.93 -4.50 18.03
C LEU A 55 1.60 -3.43 19.08
N HIS A 56 2.00 -3.71 20.31
CA HIS A 56 2.02 -2.76 21.41
C HIS A 56 3.47 -2.36 21.70
N GLN A 57 3.81 -1.09 21.53
CA GLN A 57 5.20 -0.62 21.56
C GLN A 57 5.94 -0.95 22.88
N PRO A 58 5.40 -0.67 24.08
CA PRO A 58 6.06 -1.04 25.33
C PRO A 58 6.35 -2.54 25.47
N THR A 59 5.49 -3.41 24.91
CA THR A 59 5.72 -4.86 24.92
C THR A 59 6.88 -5.27 24.02
N VAL A 60 7.01 -4.61 22.86
CA VAL A 60 8.16 -4.81 21.94
C VAL A 60 9.45 -4.33 22.59
N GLU A 61 9.45 -3.15 23.20
CA GLU A 61 10.62 -2.59 23.89
C GLU A 61 11.05 -3.47 25.06
N SER A 62 10.11 -4.01 25.84
CA SER A 62 10.41 -4.99 26.88
C SER A 62 11.01 -6.28 26.32
N SER A 63 10.50 -6.77 25.19
CA SER A 63 11.00 -7.98 24.52
C SER A 63 12.42 -7.75 23.96
N LEU A 64 12.71 -6.55 23.45
CA LEU A 64 14.04 -6.14 23.02
C LEU A 64 15.03 -6.15 24.20
N GLY A 65 14.66 -5.54 25.34
CA GLY A 65 15.51 -5.52 26.53
C GLY A 65 15.84 -6.91 27.06
N GLN A 66 14.86 -7.83 27.02
CA GLN A 66 15.07 -9.23 27.39
C GLN A 66 16.05 -9.94 26.43
N LEU A 67 15.86 -9.78 25.12
CA LEU A 67 16.75 -10.36 24.11
C LEU A 67 18.21 -9.91 24.32
N TYR A 68 18.44 -8.59 24.46
CA TYR A 68 19.80 -8.07 24.60
C TYR A 68 20.46 -8.42 25.94
N SER A 69 19.67 -8.50 27.02
CA SER A 69 20.18 -8.99 28.32
C SER A 69 20.66 -10.44 28.21
N GLN A 70 19.95 -11.29 27.46
CA GLN A 70 20.33 -12.67 27.23
C GLN A 70 21.51 -12.82 26.28
N LEU A 71 21.60 -12.01 25.22
CA LEU A 71 22.76 -12.02 24.30
C LEU A 71 24.08 -11.73 25.04
N VAL A 72 24.04 -10.86 26.06
CA VAL A 72 25.20 -10.57 26.92
C VAL A 72 25.53 -11.76 27.84
N GLN A 73 24.53 -12.46 28.35
CA GLN A 73 24.71 -13.57 29.29
C GLN A 73 25.15 -14.88 28.61
N ASP A 74 24.56 -15.21 27.46
CA ASP A 74 24.69 -16.56 26.89
C ASP A 74 26.03 -16.79 26.18
N GLY A 75 26.69 -15.78 25.62
CA GLY A 75 28.02 -15.88 24.96
C GLY A 75 28.18 -16.92 23.82
N SER A 76 27.19 -17.80 23.63
CA SER A 76 27.25 -19.08 22.91
C SER A 76 25.98 -19.37 22.09
N GLY A 77 25.05 -18.41 22.00
CA GLY A 77 24.09 -18.30 20.89
C GLY A 77 23.00 -19.37 20.79
N GLN A 78 22.85 -20.28 21.75
CA GLN A 78 21.77 -21.27 21.79
C GLN A 78 20.83 -21.03 22.96
N SER A 79 20.16 -19.88 22.98
CA SER A 79 18.99 -19.71 23.85
C SER A 79 17.78 -20.35 23.20
N GLN A 80 17.03 -21.11 24.00
CA GLN A 80 15.81 -21.84 23.66
C GLN A 80 14.62 -20.85 23.48
N PHE A 81 14.79 -19.84 22.62
CA PHE A 81 13.70 -18.92 22.31
C PHE A 81 12.52 -19.69 21.72
N MET A 82 11.30 -19.38 22.16
CA MET A 82 10.16 -19.52 21.27
C MET A 82 10.49 -18.68 20.03
N ALA A 83 10.43 -19.26 18.83
CA ALA A 83 10.96 -18.61 17.62
C ALA A 83 10.29 -17.26 17.31
N ALA A 84 9.07 -17.03 17.78
CA ALA A 84 8.23 -15.91 17.36
C ALA A 84 8.65 -14.51 17.88
N PRO A 85 8.98 -14.27 19.17
CA PRO A 85 9.36 -12.92 19.61
C PRO A 85 10.66 -12.38 18.97
N PRO A 86 11.77 -13.13 18.88
CA PRO A 86 12.95 -12.64 18.16
C PRO A 86 12.70 -12.46 16.66
N ALA A 87 11.89 -13.33 16.04
CA ALA A 87 11.48 -13.15 14.63
C ALA A 87 10.65 -11.87 14.44
N THR A 88 9.79 -11.52 15.41
CA THR A 88 9.03 -10.26 15.39
C THR A 88 9.97 -9.05 15.41
N LEU A 89 10.99 -9.06 16.28
CA LEU A 89 12.01 -8.00 16.33
C LEU A 89 12.79 -7.89 15.02
N LEU A 90 13.20 -9.02 14.44
CA LEU A 90 13.87 -9.04 13.14
C LEU A 90 13.00 -8.46 12.01
N LEU A 91 11.69 -8.68 12.03
CA LEU A 91 10.78 -8.12 11.03
C LEU A 91 10.49 -6.63 11.24
N ILE A 92 10.55 -6.16 12.48
CA ILE A 92 10.58 -4.74 12.80
C ILE A 92 11.86 -4.11 12.23
N PHE A 93 13.01 -4.75 12.46
CA PHE A 93 14.29 -4.30 11.94
C PHE A 93 14.32 -4.32 10.41
N SER A 94 13.87 -5.40 9.76
CA SER A 94 13.84 -5.48 8.30
C SER A 94 13.02 -4.32 7.73
N THR A 95 11.84 -4.06 8.28
CA THR A 95 10.98 -2.98 7.82
C THR A 95 11.58 -1.59 8.07
N ALA A 96 12.18 -1.37 9.24
CA ALA A 96 12.78 -0.09 9.59
C ALA A 96 14.04 0.22 8.76
N THR A 97 14.84 -0.79 8.42
CA THR A 97 16.08 -0.63 7.66
C THR A 97 15.83 -0.29 6.18
N MET A 98 14.61 -0.45 5.66
CA MET A 98 14.23 0.09 4.33
C MET A 98 14.25 1.63 4.28
N PHE A 99 14.35 2.29 5.44
CA PHE A 99 14.39 3.73 5.55
C PHE A 99 15.65 4.15 6.33
N GLN A 100 16.30 5.22 5.91
CA GLN A 100 17.44 5.83 6.61
C GLN A 100 17.11 7.25 7.05
N VAL A 101 17.81 7.74 8.07
CA VAL A 101 17.69 9.12 8.55
C VAL A 101 18.92 9.88 8.09
N SER A 102 18.73 10.92 7.29
CA SER A 102 19.81 11.79 6.82
C SER A 102 20.42 12.57 8.00
N PRO A 103 21.63 13.13 7.86
CA PRO A 103 22.24 13.97 8.88
C PRO A 103 21.37 15.18 9.30
N GLN A 104 20.44 15.59 8.44
CA GLN A 104 19.48 16.68 8.68
C GLN A 104 18.17 16.18 9.32
N GLY A 105 18.11 14.92 9.75
CA GLY A 105 16.93 14.32 10.37
C GLY A 105 15.82 13.95 9.39
N LYS A 106 16.06 13.99 8.07
CA LYS A 106 15.05 13.62 7.06
C LYS A 106 15.06 12.13 6.78
N ILE A 107 13.89 11.51 6.75
CA ILE A 107 13.78 10.10 6.35
C ILE A 107 13.90 9.96 4.83
N ARG A 108 14.73 9.03 4.38
CA ARG A 108 15.01 8.72 2.97
C ARG A 108 14.97 7.21 2.74
N ASP A 109 14.83 6.80 1.49
CA ASP A 109 14.95 5.39 1.11
C ASP A 109 16.35 4.88 1.44
N ALA A 110 16.46 3.61 1.83
CA ALA A 110 17.74 2.98 2.11
C ALA A 110 18.61 2.86 0.85
N ASP A 111 19.92 2.83 1.06
CA ASP A 111 20.90 2.49 0.02
C ASP A 111 21.00 0.97 -0.17
N ASP A 112 21.79 0.52 -1.16
CA ASP A 112 21.96 -0.91 -1.45
C ASP A 112 22.39 -1.75 -0.23
N PRO A 113 23.37 -1.30 0.60
CA PRO A 113 23.68 -1.97 1.86
C PRO A 113 22.48 -2.07 2.80
N GLY A 114 21.73 -0.98 3.02
CA GLY A 114 20.55 -0.99 3.87
C GLY A 114 19.49 -1.98 3.38
N TRP A 115 19.21 -2.02 2.08
CA TRP A 115 18.30 -3.01 1.47
C TRP A 115 18.78 -4.47 1.66
N ARG A 116 20.10 -4.72 1.59
CA ARG A 116 20.66 -6.06 1.87
C ARG A 116 20.53 -6.45 3.34
N THR A 117 20.81 -5.52 4.27
CA THR A 117 20.62 -5.76 5.71
C THR A 117 19.15 -6.00 6.06
N SER A 118 18.25 -5.23 5.44
CA SER A 118 16.81 -5.44 5.54
C SER A 118 16.42 -6.87 5.14
N GLU A 119 16.91 -7.34 3.99
CA GLU A 119 16.61 -8.71 3.53
C GLU A 119 17.24 -9.78 4.41
N LEU A 120 18.45 -9.57 4.92
CA LEU A 120 19.11 -10.49 5.86
C LEU A 120 18.26 -10.70 7.13
N TYR A 121 17.73 -9.63 7.71
CA TYR A 121 16.82 -9.72 8.86
C TYR A 121 15.53 -10.46 8.54
N TYR A 122 14.93 -10.20 7.37
CA TYR A 122 13.75 -10.93 6.91
C TYR A 122 14.02 -12.44 6.74
N VAL A 123 15.09 -12.82 6.04
CA VAL A 123 15.43 -14.23 5.79
C VAL A 123 15.73 -14.95 7.11
N LYS A 124 16.38 -14.28 8.07
CA LYS A 124 16.61 -14.84 9.40
C LYS A 124 15.28 -15.08 10.13
N ALA A 125 14.35 -14.11 10.10
CA ALA A 125 13.03 -14.27 10.71
C ALA A 125 12.21 -15.39 10.05
N ASP A 126 12.21 -15.48 8.72
CA ASP A 126 11.54 -16.54 7.94
C ASP A 126 12.08 -17.92 8.36
N SER A 127 13.40 -18.06 8.47
CA SER A 127 14.06 -19.28 8.94
C SER A 127 13.66 -19.66 10.37
N MET A 128 13.59 -18.71 11.30
CA MET A 128 13.15 -18.96 12.68
C MET A 128 11.69 -19.42 12.73
N LEU A 129 10.79 -18.73 12.02
CA LEU A 129 9.37 -19.08 11.97
C LEU A 129 9.09 -20.40 11.24
N ALA A 130 9.96 -20.82 10.31
CA ALA A 130 9.86 -22.12 9.66
C ALA A 130 10.20 -23.28 10.61
N GLN A 131 11.00 -23.03 11.65
CA GLN A 131 11.37 -24.02 12.67
C GLN A 131 10.40 -24.08 13.85
N GLU A 132 9.38 -23.22 13.87
CA GLU A 132 8.38 -23.20 14.93
C GLU A 132 7.61 -24.53 14.97
N ALA A 133 7.80 -25.29 16.05
CA ALA A 133 7.10 -26.54 16.31
C ALA A 133 6.08 -26.32 17.44
N GLY A 134 4.79 -26.50 17.14
CA GLY A 134 3.72 -26.45 18.15
C GLY A 134 2.51 -25.61 17.73
N ALA A 135 1.64 -25.33 18.69
CA ALA A 135 0.48 -24.46 18.47
C ALA A 135 0.94 -23.01 18.25
N PRO A 136 0.38 -22.29 17.27
CA PRO A 136 0.75 -20.90 17.03
C PRO A 136 0.44 -20.04 18.27
N SER A 137 1.25 -19.02 18.52
CA SER A 137 0.98 -18.00 19.52
C SER A 137 0.52 -16.69 18.87
N LEU A 138 0.07 -15.72 19.68
CA LEU A 138 -0.22 -14.37 19.19
C LEU A 138 1.02 -13.74 18.52
N ALA A 139 2.21 -13.93 19.12
CA ALA A 139 3.46 -13.44 18.57
C ALA A 139 3.77 -14.10 17.21
N SER A 140 3.48 -15.40 17.07
CA SER A 140 3.69 -16.15 15.81
C SER A 140 2.86 -15.55 14.68
N VAL A 141 1.59 -15.24 14.97
CA VAL A 141 0.68 -14.61 14.00
C VAL A 141 1.10 -13.17 13.70
N GLN A 142 1.45 -12.38 14.72
CA GLN A 142 1.93 -11.01 14.52
C GLN A 142 3.19 -10.99 13.65
N ALA A 143 4.16 -11.86 13.92
CA ALA A 143 5.37 -12.00 13.10
C ALA A 143 5.02 -12.33 11.64
N ARG A 144 4.19 -13.35 11.39
CA ARG A 144 3.80 -13.69 10.00
C ARG A 144 3.04 -12.57 9.31
N PHE A 145 2.22 -11.80 10.02
CA PHE A 145 1.58 -10.62 9.45
C PHE A 145 2.60 -9.52 9.08
N LEU A 146 3.62 -9.29 9.89
CA LEU A 146 4.72 -8.38 9.55
C LEU A 146 5.51 -8.88 8.32
N MET A 147 5.71 -10.20 8.18
CA MET A 147 6.30 -10.77 6.96
C MET A 147 5.46 -10.42 5.73
N VAL A 148 4.13 -10.53 5.81
CA VAL A 148 3.24 -10.15 4.69
C VAL A 148 3.45 -8.69 4.30
N LEU A 149 3.46 -7.78 5.28
CA LEU A 149 3.71 -6.37 5.01
C LEU A 149 5.08 -6.14 4.37
N TYR A 150 6.12 -6.78 4.88
CA TYR A 150 7.46 -6.69 4.32
C TYR A 150 7.55 -7.21 2.88
N LEU A 151 6.90 -8.34 2.59
CA LEU A 151 6.82 -8.92 1.24
C LEU A 151 6.12 -7.96 0.26
N LEU A 152 5.07 -7.26 0.70
CA LEU A 152 4.42 -6.23 -0.11
C LEU A 152 5.34 -5.03 -0.36
N CYS A 153 6.05 -4.55 0.68
CA CYS A 153 7.02 -3.46 0.55
C CYS A 153 8.19 -3.80 -0.39
N THR A 154 8.49 -5.09 -0.57
CA THR A 154 9.58 -5.58 -1.44
C THR A 154 9.08 -6.11 -2.79
N SER A 155 7.83 -5.80 -3.17
CA SER A 155 7.22 -6.19 -4.45
C SER A 155 7.16 -7.72 -4.67
N ARG A 156 6.89 -8.48 -3.60
CA ARG A 156 6.69 -9.94 -3.62
C ARG A 156 5.23 -10.30 -3.28
N ALA A 157 4.31 -9.79 -4.10
CA ALA A 157 2.87 -9.84 -3.85
C ALA A 157 2.30 -11.27 -3.84
N HIS A 158 2.85 -12.20 -4.64
CA HIS A 158 2.39 -13.58 -4.66
C HIS A 158 2.78 -14.31 -3.38
N LYS A 159 4.06 -14.25 -2.99
CA LYS A 159 4.53 -14.79 -1.70
C LYS A 159 3.77 -14.15 -0.54
N ALA A 160 3.54 -12.84 -0.58
CA ALA A 160 2.75 -12.13 0.43
C ALA A 160 1.35 -12.73 0.58
N TRP A 161 0.65 -13.00 -0.53
CA TRP A 161 -0.69 -13.58 -0.49
C TRP A 161 -0.70 -15.02 0.06
N TYR A 162 0.28 -15.86 -0.28
CA TYR A 162 0.38 -17.21 0.29
C TYR A 162 0.60 -17.16 1.80
N VAL A 163 1.56 -16.35 2.26
CA VAL A 163 1.85 -16.17 3.70
C VAL A 163 0.65 -15.56 4.42
N PHE A 164 -0.09 -14.66 3.77
CA PHE A 164 -1.29 -14.05 4.32
C PHE A 164 -2.41 -15.07 4.52
N GLY A 165 -2.63 -15.98 3.56
CA GLY A 165 -3.56 -17.11 3.69
C GLY A 165 -3.28 -17.95 4.93
N THR A 166 -2.03 -18.37 5.13
CA THR A 166 -1.62 -19.10 6.33
C THR A 166 -1.81 -18.25 7.59
N THR A 167 -1.48 -16.95 7.55
CA THR A 167 -1.64 -16.05 8.70
C THR A 167 -3.09 -15.97 9.15
N VAL A 168 -4.05 -15.81 8.22
CA VAL A 168 -5.48 -15.79 8.54
C VAL A 168 -5.95 -17.12 9.12
N GLN A 169 -5.48 -18.26 8.58
CA GLN A 169 -5.79 -19.58 9.14
C GLN A 169 -5.30 -19.71 10.59
N LEU A 170 -4.11 -19.18 10.92
CA LEU A 170 -3.60 -19.21 12.30
C LEU A 170 -4.40 -18.27 13.23
N ILE A 171 -4.84 -17.09 12.75
CA ILE A 171 -5.77 -16.22 13.49
C ILE A 171 -7.07 -16.96 13.81
N MET A 172 -7.60 -17.71 12.84
CA MET A 172 -8.81 -18.52 13.00
C MET A 172 -8.59 -19.69 13.96
N ALA A 173 -7.48 -20.42 13.84
CA ALA A 173 -7.12 -21.53 14.72
C ALA A 173 -6.99 -21.10 16.19
N LEU A 174 -6.50 -19.88 16.43
CA LEU A 174 -6.44 -19.27 17.76
C LEU A 174 -7.78 -18.74 18.28
N GLY A 175 -8.82 -18.71 17.44
CA GLY A 175 -10.14 -18.20 17.79
C GLY A 175 -10.20 -16.68 18.01
N LEU A 176 -9.23 -15.92 17.49
CA LEU A 176 -9.12 -14.48 17.78
C LEU A 176 -10.26 -13.64 17.17
N HIS A 177 -10.84 -14.12 16.06
CA HIS A 177 -11.93 -13.48 15.33
C HIS A 177 -13.29 -13.53 16.06
N SER A 178 -13.46 -14.51 16.95
CA SER A 178 -14.69 -14.72 17.70
C SER A 178 -14.35 -15.13 19.15
N PRO A 179 -13.88 -14.18 19.96
CA PRO A 179 -13.52 -14.46 21.36
C PRO A 179 -14.76 -14.94 22.11
N ARG A 180 -14.70 -16.17 22.63
CA ARG A 180 -15.74 -16.71 23.52
C ARG A 180 -15.45 -16.25 24.94
N PRO A 181 -16.48 -15.90 25.74
CA PRO A 181 -16.29 -15.61 27.16
C PRO A 181 -15.70 -16.85 27.83
N LYS A 182 -14.40 -16.83 28.11
CA LYS A 182 -13.74 -17.89 28.87
C LYS A 182 -14.17 -17.73 30.32
N LYS A 183 -14.59 -18.82 30.98
CA LYS A 183 -14.56 -18.93 32.44
C LYS A 183 -13.09 -19.03 32.90
N ALA A 184 -12.28 -18.04 32.55
CA ALA A 184 -10.86 -18.03 32.91
C ALA A 184 -10.76 -17.72 34.41
N ILE A 185 -9.94 -18.50 35.10
CA ILE A 185 -9.66 -18.33 36.54
C ILE A 185 -8.89 -17.02 36.78
N THR A 186 -8.17 -16.52 35.77
CA THR A 186 -7.46 -15.24 35.80
C THR A 186 -8.04 -14.24 34.79
N PRO A 187 -8.18 -12.95 35.17
CA PRO A 187 -8.49 -11.89 34.24
C PRO A 187 -7.43 -11.83 33.15
N GLU A 188 -7.87 -11.83 31.88
CA GLU A 188 -6.96 -11.68 30.75
C GLU A 188 -6.49 -10.22 30.64
N ASP A 189 -5.18 -10.05 30.45
CA ASP A 189 -4.46 -8.79 30.24
C ASP A 189 -5.09 -7.94 29.12
N GLU A 190 -5.42 -6.68 29.41
CA GLU A 190 -6.03 -5.73 28.46
C GLU A 190 -5.13 -5.43 27.25
N VAL A 191 -3.80 -5.41 27.43
CA VAL A 191 -2.83 -5.26 26.33
C VAL A 191 -2.93 -6.46 25.38
N GLN A 192 -3.04 -7.67 25.91
CA GLN A 192 -3.18 -8.87 25.08
C GLN A 192 -4.52 -8.92 24.34
N LYS A 193 -5.63 -8.57 25.02
CA LYS A 193 -6.95 -8.46 24.37
C LYS A 193 -6.91 -7.48 23.20
N GLU A 194 -6.31 -6.31 23.42
CA GLU A 194 -6.22 -5.30 22.39
C GLU A 194 -5.28 -5.72 21.26
N CYS A 195 -4.13 -6.33 21.53
CA CYS A 195 -3.26 -6.87 20.48
C CYS A 195 -3.98 -7.91 19.60
N LYS A 196 -4.78 -8.81 20.20
CA LYS A 196 -5.62 -9.78 19.46
C LYS A 196 -6.67 -9.09 18.59
N CYS A 197 -7.29 -8.03 19.10
CA CYS A 197 -8.21 -7.21 18.34
C CYS A 197 -7.53 -6.51 17.16
N ARG A 198 -6.38 -5.86 17.40
CA ARG A 198 -5.61 -5.13 16.39
C ARG A 198 -5.17 -6.03 15.24
N ILE A 199 -4.66 -7.23 15.52
CA ILE A 199 -4.22 -8.17 14.46
C ILE A 199 -5.39 -8.63 13.59
N VAL A 200 -6.56 -8.91 14.18
CA VAL A 200 -7.77 -9.28 13.42
C VAL A 200 -8.16 -8.15 12.48
N TRP A 201 -8.32 -6.92 12.98
CA TRP A 201 -8.77 -5.80 12.14
C TRP A 201 -7.73 -5.28 11.15
N CYS A 202 -6.44 -5.38 11.46
CA CYS A 202 -5.38 -5.11 10.49
C CYS A 202 -5.39 -6.17 9.37
N SER A 203 -5.56 -7.45 9.71
CA SER A 203 -5.69 -8.52 8.70
C SER A 203 -6.96 -8.35 7.87
N TYR A 204 -8.09 -8.00 8.49
CA TYR A 204 -9.34 -7.66 7.80
C TYR A 204 -9.12 -6.55 6.77
N THR A 205 -8.52 -5.45 7.21
CA THR A 205 -8.25 -4.28 6.35
C THR A 205 -7.36 -4.68 5.17
N LEU A 206 -6.27 -5.41 5.44
CA LEU A 206 -5.34 -5.85 4.40
C LEU A 206 -5.98 -6.83 3.40
N ASP A 207 -6.81 -7.77 3.87
CA ASP A 207 -7.55 -8.72 3.03
C ASP A 207 -8.39 -8.00 1.98
N ARG A 208 -9.10 -6.92 2.35
CA ARG A 208 -9.92 -6.16 1.40
C ARG A 208 -9.10 -5.55 0.28
N TYR A 209 -7.95 -4.96 0.63
CA TYR A 209 -7.05 -4.39 -0.36
C TYR A 209 -6.43 -5.47 -1.23
N LEU A 210 -5.89 -6.55 -0.64
CA LEU A 210 -5.28 -7.63 -1.41
C LEU A 210 -6.28 -8.31 -2.35
N SER A 211 -7.53 -8.53 -1.92
CA SER A 211 -8.58 -9.05 -2.78
C SER A 211 -8.87 -8.16 -3.98
N ILE A 212 -8.97 -6.84 -3.76
CA ILE A 212 -9.20 -5.88 -4.85
C ILE A 212 -7.99 -5.78 -5.79
N ILE A 213 -6.79 -5.71 -5.23
CA ILE A 213 -5.54 -5.56 -5.99
C ILE A 213 -5.26 -6.79 -6.84
N LEU A 214 -5.42 -7.98 -6.25
CA LEU A 214 -5.05 -9.24 -6.87
C LEU A 214 -6.21 -9.89 -7.63
N GLY A 215 -7.42 -9.33 -7.56
CA GLY A 215 -8.64 -9.90 -8.13
C GLY A 215 -9.02 -11.25 -7.50
N ARG A 216 -8.74 -11.45 -6.21
CA ARG A 216 -8.94 -12.72 -5.50
C ARG A 216 -10.09 -12.62 -4.50
N PRO A 217 -10.82 -13.72 -4.21
CA PRO A 217 -11.82 -13.74 -3.15
C PRO A 217 -11.22 -13.34 -1.80
N ARG A 218 -12.06 -12.74 -0.95
CA ARG A 218 -11.71 -12.36 0.43
C ARG A 218 -11.59 -13.58 1.32
N LEU A 219 -10.63 -13.56 2.25
CA LEU A 219 -10.48 -14.61 3.26
C LEU A 219 -11.40 -14.39 4.45
N TRP A 220 -11.64 -13.13 4.84
CA TRP A 220 -12.55 -12.80 5.95
C TRP A 220 -13.97 -12.58 5.46
N GLN A 221 -14.93 -13.29 6.06
CA GLN A 221 -16.36 -12.94 5.97
C GLN A 221 -16.75 -12.05 7.14
N ASP A 222 -17.63 -11.08 6.90
CA ASP A 222 -18.00 -10.10 7.92
C ASP A 222 -18.79 -10.78 9.06
N GLU A 223 -19.52 -11.84 8.75
CA GLU A 223 -20.38 -12.61 9.64
C GLU A 223 -19.59 -13.46 10.67
N ASP A 224 -18.34 -13.80 10.34
CA ASP A 224 -17.45 -14.57 11.21
C ASP A 224 -16.82 -13.72 12.32
N LEU A 225 -16.84 -12.40 12.16
CA LEU A 225 -16.19 -11.47 13.07
C LEU A 225 -17.11 -11.10 14.23
N LYS A 226 -16.82 -11.64 15.42
CA LYS A 226 -17.55 -11.35 16.67
C LYS A 226 -16.69 -10.59 17.67
N ILE A 227 -15.80 -9.75 17.15
CA ILE A 227 -14.87 -8.93 17.92
C ILE A 227 -15.17 -7.44 17.70
N ARG A 228 -15.06 -6.63 18.77
CA ARG A 228 -15.20 -5.17 18.67
C ARG A 228 -14.10 -4.57 17.81
N LEU A 229 -14.31 -3.37 17.28
CA LEU A 229 -13.23 -2.58 16.65
C LEU A 229 -12.09 -2.27 17.65
N PRO A 230 -10.86 -1.99 17.17
CA PRO A 230 -9.73 -1.63 18.03
C PRO A 230 -10.04 -0.40 18.88
N MET A 231 -9.50 -0.36 20.10
CA MET A 231 -9.66 0.81 20.95
C MET A 231 -8.84 1.96 20.39
N ARG A 232 -9.41 3.16 20.49
CA ARG A 232 -8.74 4.42 20.21
C ARG A 232 -7.93 4.84 21.45
N VAL A 233 -6.91 4.06 21.78
CA VAL A 233 -5.99 4.28 22.92
C VAL A 233 -4.54 4.28 22.44
N ASN A 234 -3.71 5.17 22.97
CA ASN A 234 -2.28 5.16 22.69
C ASN A 234 -1.60 4.02 23.47
N ASP A 235 -0.51 3.47 22.93
CA ASP A 235 0.20 2.37 23.57
C ASP A 235 0.69 2.70 25.00
N PRO A 236 1.31 3.87 25.29
CA PRO A 236 1.72 4.21 26.65
C PRO A 236 0.55 4.32 27.65
N ASP A 237 -0.67 4.50 27.14
CA ASP A 237 -1.89 4.69 27.94
C ASP A 237 -2.61 3.35 28.18
N LEU A 238 -2.16 2.25 27.57
CA LEU A 238 -2.74 0.91 27.69
C LEU A 238 -1.84 0.02 28.56
N THR A 239 -2.31 -0.31 29.76
CA THR A 239 -1.60 -1.19 30.69
C THR A 239 -2.33 -2.51 30.86
N PRO A 240 -1.67 -3.56 31.41
CA PRO A 240 -2.35 -4.83 31.65
C PRO A 240 -3.56 -4.74 32.58
N GLN A 241 -3.61 -3.70 33.42
CA GLN A 241 -4.68 -3.45 34.37
C GLN A 241 -5.82 -2.58 33.80
N GLY A 242 -5.61 -1.91 32.67
CA GLY A 242 -6.62 -1.05 32.06
C GLY A 242 -6.07 0.13 31.29
N ILE A 243 -6.91 1.14 31.11
CA ILE A 243 -6.61 2.33 30.32
C ILE A 243 -6.34 3.51 31.24
N GLN A 244 -5.26 4.25 30.97
CA GLN A 244 -4.94 5.52 31.60
C GLN A 244 -5.23 6.65 30.61
N VAL A 245 -6.28 7.44 30.84
CA VAL A 245 -6.71 8.45 29.87
C VAL A 245 -5.66 9.57 29.76
N SER A 246 -5.08 9.74 28.58
CA SER A 246 -4.31 10.95 28.22
C SER A 246 -5.11 11.83 27.26
N GLY A 247 -5.01 13.15 27.41
CA GLY A 247 -5.68 14.13 26.54
C GLY A 247 -4.98 14.35 25.19
N ARG A 248 -4.18 13.38 24.73
CA ARG A 248 -3.35 13.49 23.51
C ARG A 248 -4.10 12.92 22.30
N ASP A 249 -3.73 13.39 21.11
CA ASP A 249 -4.17 12.76 19.86
C ASP A 249 -3.80 11.27 19.84
N CYS A 250 -4.71 10.44 19.31
CA CYS A 250 -4.58 8.99 19.39
C CYS A 250 -4.01 8.38 18.09
N THR A 251 -2.88 7.71 18.21
CA THR A 251 -2.23 6.97 17.11
C THR A 251 -3.06 5.81 16.58
N MET A 252 -4.00 5.27 17.36
CA MET A 252 -4.92 4.22 16.92
C MET A 252 -6.16 4.74 16.16
N ASP A 253 -6.34 6.06 16.06
CA ASP A 253 -7.41 6.64 15.25
C ASP A 253 -7.27 6.29 13.78
N ALA A 254 -6.05 6.38 13.22
CA ALA A 254 -5.85 6.08 11.82
C ALA A 254 -6.09 4.60 11.47
N PRO A 255 -5.58 3.60 12.21
CA PRO A 255 -6.01 2.21 12.06
C PRO A 255 -7.54 2.03 12.13
N TYR A 256 -8.19 2.65 13.12
CA TYR A 256 -9.65 2.55 13.31
C TYR A 256 -10.41 3.06 12.07
N PHE A 257 -10.09 4.27 11.60
CA PHE A 257 -10.76 4.85 10.44
C PHE A 257 -10.36 4.15 9.14
N HIS A 258 -9.16 3.61 9.02
CA HIS A 258 -8.77 2.79 7.86
C HIS A 258 -9.63 1.53 7.78
N THR A 259 -9.88 0.86 8.91
CA THR A 259 -10.81 -0.28 8.98
C THR A 259 -12.23 0.11 8.58
N LYS A 260 -12.75 1.24 9.07
CA LYS A 260 -14.08 1.75 8.66
C LYS A 260 -14.18 1.96 7.15
N LEU A 261 -13.14 2.52 6.53
CA LEU A 261 -13.12 2.71 5.08
C LEU A 261 -13.03 1.38 4.33
N ALA A 262 -12.29 0.40 4.85
CA ALA A 262 -12.24 -0.95 4.29
C ALA A 262 -13.59 -1.67 4.35
N GLN A 263 -14.44 -1.39 5.35
CA GLN A 263 -15.81 -1.89 5.40
C GLN A 263 -16.67 -1.31 4.27
N ILE A 264 -16.53 -0.01 3.95
CA ILE A 264 -17.21 0.61 2.79
C ILE A 264 -16.72 -0.03 1.48
N LEU A 265 -15.40 -0.22 1.33
CA LEU A 265 -14.85 -0.95 0.18
C LEU A 265 -15.38 -2.38 0.06
N THR A 266 -15.66 -3.04 1.19
CA THR A 266 -16.22 -4.39 1.21
C THR A 266 -17.64 -4.42 0.66
N GLN A 267 -18.46 -3.41 0.99
CA GLN A 267 -19.79 -3.22 0.42
C GLN A 267 -19.68 -2.97 -1.08
N ALA A 268 -18.87 -1.99 -1.49
CA ALA A 268 -18.65 -1.67 -2.90
C ALA A 268 -18.20 -2.91 -3.70
N ALA A 269 -17.26 -3.70 -3.17
CA ALA A 269 -16.75 -4.90 -3.84
C ALA A 269 -17.79 -6.03 -3.99
N LYS A 270 -18.96 -5.96 -3.33
CA LYS A 270 -20.08 -6.91 -3.52
C LYS A 270 -21.00 -6.49 -4.68
N GLU A 271 -20.80 -5.32 -5.27
CA GLU A 271 -21.68 -4.78 -6.30
C GLU A 271 -21.36 -5.29 -7.70
N ASP A 272 -22.36 -5.86 -8.39
CA ASP A 272 -22.20 -6.48 -9.71
C ASP A 272 -21.75 -5.51 -10.81
N TYR A 273 -22.03 -4.22 -10.63
CA TYR A 273 -21.69 -3.19 -11.61
C TYR A 273 -20.17 -3.00 -11.77
N LEU A 274 -19.38 -3.41 -10.78
CA LEU A 274 -17.92 -3.34 -10.86
C LEU A 274 -17.35 -4.26 -11.95
N ILE A 275 -18.07 -5.33 -12.30
CA ILE A 275 -17.67 -6.31 -13.31
C ILE A 275 -18.45 -6.09 -14.60
N SER A 276 -19.77 -5.93 -14.48
CA SER A 276 -20.69 -5.86 -15.63
C SER A 276 -20.80 -4.47 -16.26
N GLY A 277 -20.25 -3.44 -15.62
CA GLY A 277 -20.50 -2.05 -15.97
C GLY A 277 -21.86 -1.57 -15.47
N ILE A 278 -22.14 -0.29 -15.68
CA ILE A 278 -23.41 0.30 -15.27
C ILE A 278 -24.45 -0.02 -16.34
N SER A 279 -25.63 -0.47 -15.91
CA SER A 279 -26.77 -0.86 -16.76
C SER A 279 -28.14 -0.39 -16.24
N SER A 280 -28.21 0.16 -15.03
CA SER A 280 -29.46 0.63 -14.42
C SER A 280 -29.28 1.88 -13.56
N LYS A 281 -30.37 2.64 -13.40
CA LYS A 281 -30.46 3.76 -12.44
C LYS A 281 -30.17 3.33 -11.01
N THR A 282 -30.61 2.14 -10.60
CA THR A 282 -30.38 1.62 -9.25
C THR A 282 -28.89 1.50 -8.90
N GLN A 283 -28.04 1.15 -9.88
CA GLN A 283 -26.59 1.10 -9.69
C GLN A 283 -25.99 2.49 -9.49
N ILE A 284 -26.53 3.53 -10.14
CA ILE A 284 -26.12 4.93 -9.92
C ILE A 284 -26.54 5.39 -8.53
N ASP A 285 -27.74 5.04 -8.08
CA ASP A 285 -28.20 5.33 -6.72
C ASP A 285 -27.31 4.63 -5.68
N THR A 286 -26.92 3.37 -5.93
CA THR A 286 -25.95 2.63 -5.10
C THR A 286 -24.58 3.34 -5.05
N ILE A 287 -24.04 3.78 -6.18
CA ILE A 287 -22.81 4.59 -6.23
C ILE A 287 -22.96 5.83 -5.35
N GLY A 288 -24.11 6.51 -5.45
CA GLY A 288 -24.39 7.69 -4.64
C GLY A 288 -24.42 7.42 -3.14
N ASN A 289 -25.03 6.32 -2.73
CA ASN A 289 -25.02 5.88 -1.35
C ASN A 289 -23.58 5.57 -0.86
N LEU A 290 -22.80 4.82 -1.64
CA LEU A 290 -21.41 4.49 -1.29
C LEU A 290 -20.52 5.73 -1.21
N CYS A 291 -20.63 6.67 -2.16
CA CYS A 291 -19.93 7.95 -2.12
C CYS A 291 -20.32 8.79 -0.89
N SER A 292 -21.60 8.76 -0.50
CA SER A 292 -22.10 9.46 0.69
C SER A 292 -21.53 8.84 1.97
N GLN A 293 -21.44 7.51 2.07
CA GLN A 293 -20.76 6.83 3.19
C GLN A 293 -19.27 7.22 3.28
N VAL A 294 -18.56 7.37 2.15
CA VAL A 294 -17.17 7.86 2.15
C VAL A 294 -17.08 9.32 2.62
N ALA A 295 -18.05 10.16 2.25
CA ALA A 295 -18.12 11.55 2.70
C ALA A 295 -18.41 11.64 4.21
N GLU A 296 -19.35 10.83 4.71
CA GLU A 296 -19.67 10.72 6.13
C GLU A 296 -18.44 10.24 6.92
N TRP A 297 -17.77 9.19 6.45
CA TRP A 297 -16.51 8.70 7.03
C TRP A 297 -15.48 9.83 7.16
N LYS A 298 -15.31 10.66 6.11
CA LYS A 298 -14.38 11.80 6.12
C LYS A 298 -14.77 12.84 7.19
N SER A 299 -16.07 13.08 7.38
CA SER A 299 -16.57 14.05 8.36
C SER A 299 -16.34 13.62 9.82
N GLN A 300 -16.19 12.33 10.07
CA GLN A 300 -15.95 11.76 11.40
C GLN A 300 -14.46 11.77 11.80
N LEU A 301 -13.55 12.09 10.87
CA LEU A 301 -12.11 12.11 11.15
C LEU A 301 -11.75 13.20 12.16
N PRO A 302 -10.86 12.94 13.13
CA PRO A 302 -10.38 13.96 14.05
C PRO A 302 -9.60 15.06 13.30
N PRO A 303 -9.49 16.28 13.85
CA PRO A 303 -8.88 17.41 13.16
C PRO A 303 -7.49 17.13 12.55
N PHE A 304 -6.63 16.40 13.27
CA PHE A 304 -5.28 16.03 12.80
C PHE A 304 -5.26 15.00 11.65
N LEU A 305 -6.36 14.29 11.39
CA LEU A 305 -6.54 13.37 10.25
C LEU A 305 -7.52 13.89 9.18
N SER A 306 -8.25 14.97 9.46
CA SER A 306 -9.23 15.57 8.55
C SER A 306 -8.60 16.34 7.37
N GLY A 307 -7.36 16.77 7.53
CA GLY A 307 -6.65 17.64 6.58
C GLY A 307 -6.86 19.14 6.80
N ILE A 308 -7.54 19.55 7.88
CA ILE A 308 -7.68 20.96 8.29
C ILE A 308 -6.33 21.52 8.78
N ILE A 309 -5.57 20.71 9.51
CA ILE A 309 -4.22 21.08 9.96
C ILE A 309 -3.22 20.85 8.82
N HIS A 310 -2.36 21.84 8.57
CA HIS A 310 -1.34 21.72 7.55
C HIS A 310 -0.36 20.58 7.88
N PRO A 311 0.01 19.70 6.92
CA PRO A 311 0.84 18.53 7.19
C PRO A 311 2.18 18.83 7.88
N SER A 312 2.78 19.99 7.63
CA SER A 312 4.04 20.41 8.27
C SER A 312 3.92 20.65 9.78
N SER A 313 2.71 20.99 10.27
CA SER A 313 2.41 21.22 11.68
C SER A 313 2.12 19.93 12.45
N LEU A 314 1.95 18.81 11.75
CA LEU A 314 1.71 17.51 12.36
C LEU A 314 3.02 16.82 12.73
N ALA A 315 2.99 16.05 13.82
CA ALA A 315 4.05 15.10 14.13
C ALA A 315 4.25 14.13 12.93
N PRO A 316 5.49 13.64 12.69
CA PRO A 316 5.80 12.80 11.54
C PRO A 316 4.87 11.59 11.37
N LEU A 317 4.55 10.90 12.46
CA LEU A 317 3.62 9.77 12.45
C LEU A 317 2.22 10.16 11.96
N PHE A 318 1.64 11.24 12.51
CA PHE A 318 0.31 11.72 12.09
C PHE A 318 0.30 12.22 10.65
N ARG A 319 1.39 12.84 10.18
CA ARG A 319 1.55 13.20 8.76
C ARG A 319 1.50 11.98 7.87
N ARG A 320 2.19 10.90 8.25
CA ARG A 320 2.16 9.64 7.49
C ARG A 320 0.77 8.99 7.54
N GLN A 321 0.11 8.97 8.70
CA GLN A 321 -1.26 8.48 8.85
C GLN A 321 -2.26 9.26 7.97
N LEU A 322 -2.22 10.59 8.01
CA LEU A 322 -3.01 11.45 7.14
C LEU A 322 -2.80 11.11 5.66
N THR A 323 -1.55 10.86 5.28
CA THR A 323 -1.20 10.50 3.89
C THR A 323 -1.80 9.15 3.48
N VAL A 324 -1.70 8.11 4.33
CA VAL A 324 -2.34 6.81 4.08
C VAL A 324 -3.84 6.99 3.88
N LEU A 325 -4.51 7.68 4.81
CA LEU A 325 -5.96 7.82 4.79
C LEU A 325 -6.45 8.66 3.60
N LYS A 326 -5.72 9.70 3.21
CA LYS A 326 -6.01 10.47 1.98
C LYS A 326 -5.96 9.59 0.75
N LEU A 327 -4.87 8.83 0.57
CA LEU A 327 -4.72 7.88 -0.52
C LEU A 327 -5.83 6.82 -0.51
N ALA A 328 -6.12 6.26 0.66
CA ALA A 328 -7.17 5.26 0.81
C ALA A 328 -8.56 5.79 0.42
N ARG A 329 -8.86 7.05 0.79
CA ARG A 329 -10.10 7.73 0.37
C ARG A 329 -10.16 7.92 -1.14
N TYR A 330 -9.08 8.40 -1.77
CA TYR A 330 -9.05 8.55 -3.23
C TYR A 330 -9.24 7.21 -3.93
N HIS A 331 -8.56 6.16 -3.45
CA HIS A 331 -8.74 4.82 -3.95
C HIS A 331 -10.19 4.34 -3.83
N ALA A 332 -10.83 4.54 -2.68
CA ALA A 332 -12.23 4.15 -2.49
C ALA A 332 -13.17 4.86 -3.49
N LEU A 333 -13.02 6.17 -3.65
CA LEU A 333 -13.82 6.94 -4.62
C LEU A 333 -13.58 6.43 -6.04
N MET A 334 -12.31 6.34 -6.48
CA MET A 334 -11.97 5.81 -7.81
C MET A 334 -12.51 4.39 -8.03
N PHE A 335 -12.40 3.50 -7.03
CA PHE A 335 -12.88 2.13 -7.12
C PHE A 335 -14.40 2.06 -7.30
N ILE A 336 -15.16 2.86 -6.52
CA ILE A 336 -16.62 2.92 -6.57
C ILE A 336 -17.11 3.48 -7.91
N THR A 337 -16.46 4.52 -8.44
CA THR A 337 -16.98 5.32 -9.56
C THR A 337 -16.38 4.95 -10.92
N ARG A 338 -15.20 4.33 -10.99
CA ARG A 338 -14.53 4.04 -12.27
C ARG A 338 -15.35 3.24 -13.30
N PRO A 339 -16.31 2.35 -12.94
CA PRO A 339 -17.12 1.67 -13.96
C PRO A 339 -18.00 2.61 -14.78
N LEU A 340 -18.24 3.84 -14.32
CA LEU A 340 -18.94 4.88 -15.09
C LEU A 340 -18.22 5.21 -16.40
N LEU A 341 -16.88 5.02 -16.45
CA LEU A 341 -16.08 5.21 -17.66
C LEU A 341 -16.40 4.19 -18.77
N LEU A 342 -17.04 3.07 -18.43
CA LEU A 342 -17.34 1.97 -19.35
C LEU A 342 -18.81 1.96 -19.80
N ARG A 343 -19.52 3.09 -19.67
CA ARG A 343 -20.94 3.21 -20.02
C ARG A 343 -21.20 2.74 -21.46
N ASN A 344 -22.18 1.85 -21.61
CA ASN A 344 -22.64 1.40 -22.92
C ASN A 344 -23.65 2.41 -23.48
N TYR A 345 -23.25 3.17 -24.52
CA TYR A 345 -24.03 4.26 -25.10
C TYR A 345 -25.38 3.83 -25.71
N GLY A 346 -25.64 2.53 -25.88
CA GLY A 346 -26.97 2.01 -26.24
C GLY A 346 -28.01 2.12 -25.11
N GLN A 347 -27.58 2.40 -23.88
CA GLN A 347 -28.44 2.57 -22.71
C GLN A 347 -28.45 4.06 -22.28
N ILE A 348 -29.45 4.79 -22.76
CA ILE A 348 -29.71 6.17 -22.35
C ILE A 348 -30.58 6.12 -21.09
N TRP A 349 -30.17 6.83 -20.03
CA TRP A 349 -30.98 7.02 -18.83
C TRP A 349 -31.18 8.51 -18.55
N PRO A 350 -32.12 9.17 -19.25
CA PRO A 350 -32.32 10.61 -19.16
C PRO A 350 -32.54 11.09 -17.71
N ASP A 351 -33.28 10.31 -16.93
CA ASP A 351 -33.67 10.64 -15.55
C ASP A 351 -32.50 10.60 -14.54
N CYS A 352 -31.33 10.08 -14.92
CA CYS A 352 -30.16 10.03 -14.03
C CYS A 352 -28.89 10.59 -14.67
N GLU A 353 -29.01 11.31 -15.79
CA GLU A 353 -27.86 11.91 -16.48
C GLU A 353 -27.11 12.89 -15.56
N ALA A 354 -27.83 13.73 -14.81
CA ALA A 354 -27.22 14.65 -13.85
C ALA A 354 -26.43 13.91 -12.75
N SER A 355 -26.99 12.84 -12.19
CA SER A 355 -26.31 12.00 -11.18
C SER A 355 -25.10 11.28 -11.77
N TYR A 356 -25.22 10.76 -12.99
CA TYR A 356 -24.13 10.13 -13.72
C TYR A 356 -22.95 11.11 -13.90
N GLN A 357 -23.21 12.31 -14.43
CA GLN A 357 -22.18 13.33 -14.65
C GLN A 357 -21.55 13.77 -13.33
N TYR A 358 -22.34 13.90 -12.26
CA TYR A 358 -21.82 14.21 -10.94
C TYR A 358 -20.85 13.13 -10.44
N TYR A 359 -21.22 11.85 -10.45
CA TYR A 359 -20.32 10.79 -9.96
C TYR A 359 -19.13 10.50 -10.90
N LEU A 360 -19.28 10.76 -12.20
CA LEU A 360 -18.15 10.78 -13.12
C LEU A 360 -17.15 11.88 -12.73
N SER A 361 -17.64 13.08 -12.40
CA SER A 361 -16.79 14.17 -11.92
C SER A 361 -16.08 13.82 -10.60
N VAL A 362 -16.75 13.09 -9.69
CA VAL A 362 -16.14 12.56 -8.46
C VAL A 362 -14.98 11.61 -8.79
N CYS A 363 -15.15 10.74 -9.78
CA CYS A 363 -14.10 9.84 -10.26
C CYS A 363 -12.87 10.62 -10.75
N LEU A 364 -13.10 11.55 -11.69
CA LEU A 364 -12.04 12.34 -12.31
C LEU A 364 -11.34 13.24 -11.29
N LYS A 365 -12.09 13.80 -10.35
CA LYS A 365 -11.52 14.62 -9.27
C LYS A 365 -10.65 13.80 -8.32
N ALA A 366 -11.08 12.61 -7.92
CA ALA A 366 -10.27 11.72 -7.10
C ALA A 366 -8.99 11.29 -7.81
N THR A 367 -9.05 11.05 -9.13
CA THR A 367 -7.90 10.77 -9.99
C THR A 367 -6.94 11.96 -10.04
N GLU A 368 -7.44 13.16 -10.33
CA GLU A 368 -6.64 14.39 -10.37
C GLU A 368 -5.95 14.66 -9.04
N ASP A 369 -6.70 14.58 -7.93
CA ASP A 369 -6.18 14.78 -6.58
C ASP A 369 -5.11 13.75 -6.23
N THR A 370 -5.27 12.50 -6.67
CA THR A 370 -4.25 11.45 -6.51
C THR A 370 -2.95 11.81 -7.21
N ILE A 371 -3.02 12.16 -8.50
CA ILE A 371 -1.82 12.49 -9.29
C ILE A 371 -1.12 13.72 -8.73
N LYS A 372 -1.86 14.79 -8.42
CA LYS A 372 -1.29 16.00 -7.78
C LYS A 372 -0.60 15.66 -6.47
N PHE A 373 -1.22 14.81 -5.65
CA PHE A 373 -0.67 14.42 -4.36
C PHE A 373 0.63 13.62 -4.52
N ILE A 374 0.68 12.66 -5.44
CA ILE A 374 1.88 11.85 -5.71
C ILE A 374 3.00 12.70 -6.32
N LEU A 375 2.69 13.61 -7.25
CA LEU A 375 3.69 14.52 -7.82
C LEU A 375 4.32 15.43 -6.77
N ALA A 376 3.55 15.89 -5.77
CA ALA A 376 4.09 16.65 -4.65
C ALA A 376 5.10 15.81 -3.83
N PHE A 377 4.80 14.53 -3.56
CA PHE A 377 5.76 13.63 -2.90
C PHE A 377 7.05 13.41 -3.71
N VAL A 378 6.95 13.34 -5.03
CA VAL A 378 8.12 13.22 -5.92
C VAL A 378 8.98 14.48 -5.83
N GLN A 379 8.36 15.66 -5.88
CA GLN A 379 9.06 16.95 -5.77
C GLN A 379 9.75 17.12 -4.40
N GLU A 380 9.16 16.57 -3.34
CA GLU A 380 9.69 16.65 -1.98
C GLU A 380 10.69 15.52 -1.61
N GLU A 381 11.04 14.63 -2.54
CA GLU A 381 11.87 13.43 -2.28
C GLU A 381 11.27 12.52 -1.17
N GLN A 382 9.95 12.45 -1.06
CA GLN A 382 9.22 11.70 -0.05
C GLN A 382 8.39 10.55 -0.63
N LEU A 383 8.63 10.17 -1.88
CA LEU A 383 8.06 8.96 -2.48
C LEU A 383 8.99 7.77 -2.22
N PHE A 384 8.56 6.85 -1.36
CA PHE A 384 9.35 5.67 -0.99
C PHE A 384 8.89 4.45 -1.77
N PRO A 385 9.81 3.73 -2.44
CA PRO A 385 9.48 2.47 -3.13
C PRO A 385 8.86 1.42 -2.23
N ALA A 386 9.26 1.37 -0.96
CA ALA A 386 8.71 0.48 0.05
C ALA A 386 7.21 0.69 0.32
N PHE A 387 6.66 1.86 0.01
CA PHE A 387 5.24 2.14 0.17
C PHE A 387 4.43 1.68 -1.04
N TRP A 388 4.23 0.36 -1.13
CA TRP A 388 3.49 -0.31 -2.20
C TRP A 388 2.11 0.30 -2.50
N TYR A 389 1.44 0.81 -1.46
CA TYR A 389 0.10 1.36 -1.56
C TYR A 389 0.03 2.60 -2.45
N SER A 390 1.02 3.50 -2.37
CA SER A 390 1.08 4.68 -3.24
C SER A 390 1.23 4.32 -4.71
N GLN A 391 2.06 3.33 -5.02
CA GLN A 391 2.30 2.91 -6.40
C GLN A 391 1.05 2.29 -7.03
N TYR A 392 0.37 1.41 -6.29
CA TYR A 392 -0.89 0.82 -6.74
C TYR A 392 -1.97 1.88 -7.02
N ILE A 393 -2.16 2.83 -6.11
CA ILE A 393 -3.18 3.88 -6.29
C ILE A 393 -2.82 4.80 -7.45
N THR A 394 -1.55 5.13 -7.62
CA THR A 394 -1.06 5.90 -8.77
C THR A 394 -1.37 5.17 -10.09
N PHE A 395 -1.12 3.86 -10.14
CA PHE A 395 -1.45 3.05 -11.31
C PHE A 395 -2.95 3.07 -11.65
N ASN A 396 -3.83 2.97 -10.64
CA ASN A 396 -5.27 3.06 -10.85
C ASN A 396 -5.68 4.44 -11.40
N ALA A 397 -5.11 5.52 -10.85
CA ALA A 397 -5.36 6.87 -11.35
C ALA A 397 -4.91 7.04 -12.81
N LEU A 398 -3.71 6.56 -13.16
CA LEU A 398 -3.20 6.60 -14.53
C LEU A 398 -4.07 5.76 -15.50
N SER A 399 -4.59 4.62 -15.04
CA SER A 399 -5.50 3.79 -15.84
C SER A 399 -6.81 4.51 -16.13
N ILE A 400 -7.36 5.24 -15.16
CA ILE A 400 -8.55 6.07 -15.35
C ILE A 400 -8.30 7.18 -16.36
N ILE A 401 -7.16 7.89 -16.26
CA ILE A 401 -6.78 8.92 -17.24
C ILE A 401 -6.69 8.32 -18.64
N TYR A 402 -6.01 7.19 -18.77
CA TYR A 402 -5.87 6.50 -20.05
C TYR A 402 -7.24 6.14 -20.65
N ILE A 403 -8.14 5.53 -19.87
CA ILE A 403 -9.48 5.17 -20.36
C ILE A 403 -10.27 6.42 -20.76
N PHE A 404 -10.18 7.50 -19.98
CA PHE A 404 -10.89 8.76 -20.26
C PHE A 404 -10.42 9.43 -21.56
N GLU A 405 -9.10 9.58 -21.75
CA GLU A 405 -8.49 10.22 -22.92
C GLU A 405 -8.74 9.43 -24.22
N PHE A 406 -8.60 8.10 -24.15
CA PHE A 406 -8.79 7.23 -25.31
C PHE A 406 -10.25 6.83 -25.56
N SER A 407 -11.18 7.40 -24.78
CA SER A 407 -12.62 7.35 -25.03
C SER A 407 -13.10 8.72 -25.54
N PRO A 408 -12.93 9.04 -26.84
CA PRO A 408 -13.14 10.39 -27.41
C PRO A 408 -14.53 10.98 -27.16
N HIS A 409 -15.51 10.14 -26.82
CA HIS A 409 -16.88 10.54 -26.52
C HIS A 409 -17.07 11.05 -25.07
N ILE A 410 -16.33 10.51 -24.09
CA ILE A 410 -16.45 10.90 -22.67
C ILE A 410 -15.82 12.29 -22.44
N ALA A 411 -14.69 12.56 -23.10
CA ALA A 411 -13.99 13.84 -23.02
C ALA A 411 -14.85 15.00 -23.56
N GLY A 412 -15.65 14.76 -24.61
CA GLY A 412 -16.54 15.78 -25.19
C GLY A 412 -17.69 16.21 -24.27
N GLU A 413 -18.28 15.26 -23.54
CA GLU A 413 -19.40 15.55 -22.61
C GLU A 413 -18.92 16.23 -21.32
N ALA A 414 -17.82 15.75 -20.72
CA ALA A 414 -17.27 16.35 -19.50
C ALA A 414 -16.81 17.81 -19.69
N LEU A 415 -16.34 18.17 -20.89
CA LEU A 415 -15.93 19.53 -21.24
C LEU A 415 -17.10 20.46 -21.61
N SER A 416 -18.31 19.92 -21.80
CA SER A 416 -19.52 20.69 -22.10
C SER A 416 -20.27 21.20 -20.86
N GLY A 417 -20.04 20.58 -19.69
CA GLY A 417 -20.54 20.99 -18.37
C GLY A 417 -19.49 21.76 -17.57
N ASN A 418 -19.29 23.05 -17.88
CA ASN A 418 -18.28 23.89 -17.23
C ASN A 418 -18.63 24.21 -15.75
N PRO A 419 -17.64 24.44 -14.85
CA PRO A 419 -16.64 25.49 -15.06
C PRO A 419 -15.15 25.07 -14.98
N THR A 420 -14.42 25.49 -16.00
CA THR A 420 -12.99 25.81 -16.11
C THR A 420 -12.00 24.70 -15.73
N PHE A 421 -11.76 23.78 -16.66
CA PHE A 421 -10.41 23.22 -16.83
C PHE A 421 -9.53 24.27 -17.54
N PRO A 422 -8.33 24.62 -17.04
CA PRO A 422 -7.41 25.42 -17.83
C PRO A 422 -6.93 24.59 -19.03
N PRO A 423 -6.85 25.18 -20.23
CA PRO A 423 -6.34 24.48 -21.40
C PRO A 423 -4.86 24.14 -21.17
N VAL A 424 -4.52 22.85 -21.18
CA VAL A 424 -3.12 22.43 -21.29
C VAL A 424 -2.69 22.75 -22.71
N HIS A 425 -2.08 23.92 -22.91
CA HIS A 425 -1.42 24.26 -24.16
C HIS A 425 -0.30 23.24 -24.42
N SER A 426 -0.53 22.40 -25.43
CA SER A 426 0.46 21.53 -26.03
C SER A 426 1.54 22.39 -26.71
N ASN A 427 2.60 22.72 -25.97
CA ASN A 427 3.82 23.27 -26.56
C ASN A 427 4.84 22.13 -26.67
N PRO A 428 5.18 21.65 -27.87
CA PRO A 428 6.18 20.62 -28.03
C PRO A 428 7.55 21.25 -27.80
N LEU A 429 8.05 21.19 -26.57
CA LEU A 429 9.43 21.53 -26.25
C LEU A 429 10.37 20.51 -26.93
N ARG A 430 10.74 20.82 -28.17
CA ARG A 430 12.02 20.41 -28.74
C ARG A 430 13.11 21.20 -28.03
N HIS A 431 13.76 20.62 -27.03
CA HIS A 431 15.19 20.85 -26.81
C HIS A 431 15.78 19.76 -25.91
N ASN A 432 16.93 19.26 -26.36
CA ASN A 432 17.77 18.23 -25.75
C ASN A 432 17.87 18.33 -24.22
N SER A 433 17.22 17.40 -23.52
CA SER A 433 17.59 16.93 -22.19
C SER A 433 16.87 15.60 -21.97
N ARG A 434 17.62 14.53 -21.72
CA ARG A 434 17.18 13.13 -21.65
C ARG A 434 15.90 12.97 -20.78
N PRO A 435 14.76 12.50 -21.33
CA PRO A 435 13.53 12.37 -20.55
C PRO A 435 13.44 11.05 -19.79
N ALA A 436 13.06 11.13 -18.51
CA ALA A 436 12.10 10.26 -17.82
C ALA A 436 12.26 8.72 -17.84
N TYR A 437 13.44 8.16 -18.13
CA TYR A 437 13.69 6.71 -18.03
C TYR A 437 13.78 6.16 -16.58
N TYR A 438 13.59 7.00 -15.55
CA TYR A 438 13.82 6.62 -14.15
C TYR A 438 12.58 6.58 -13.25
N LEU A 439 11.38 6.88 -13.74
CA LEU A 439 10.15 6.89 -12.92
C LEU A 439 9.35 5.57 -12.95
N VAL A 440 9.83 4.54 -13.66
CA VAL A 440 9.08 3.30 -13.86
C VAL A 440 9.99 2.07 -13.69
N ARG A 441 10.34 1.76 -12.44
CA ARG A 441 10.66 0.41 -11.89
C ARG A 441 10.76 0.58 -10.36
N PRO A 442 10.19 -0.29 -9.48
CA PRO A 442 9.53 -1.58 -9.72
C PRO A 442 8.13 -1.70 -9.07
N PHE A 443 7.09 -1.89 -9.88
CA PHE A 443 5.91 -2.73 -9.56
C PHE A 443 5.46 -3.37 -10.88
N TYR A 444 6.36 -4.16 -11.48
CA TYR A 444 5.99 -5.11 -12.52
C TYR A 444 6.46 -6.46 -12.05
N PRO A 445 5.46 -7.24 -11.65
CA PRO A 445 5.14 -8.43 -12.40
C PRO A 445 3.61 -8.58 -12.55
N THR A 446 3.13 -8.73 -13.79
CA THR A 446 1.74 -9.11 -14.11
C THR A 446 0.63 -8.24 -13.50
N LEU A 447 0.19 -7.24 -14.25
CA LEU A 447 -1.15 -6.66 -14.07
C LEU A 447 -2.22 -7.73 -14.23
N PHE A 448 -2.66 -8.22 -13.08
CA PHE A 448 -3.96 -8.74 -12.74
C PHE A 448 -5.07 -8.29 -13.71
N LEU A 449 -5.37 -9.16 -14.68
CA LEU A 449 -6.65 -9.23 -15.40
C LEU A 449 -7.38 -10.49 -14.89
N PRO A 450 -8.73 -10.45 -14.78
CA PRO A 450 -9.55 -10.32 -15.97
C PRO A 450 -10.44 -9.07 -15.96
N LEU A 451 -10.18 -8.17 -16.91
CA LEU A 451 -11.27 -7.70 -17.78
C LEU A 451 -11.86 -8.96 -18.43
N ASN A 452 -12.83 -9.59 -17.78
CA ASN A 452 -13.59 -10.64 -18.43
C ASN A 452 -14.67 -9.99 -19.29
N SER A 453 -14.43 -10.12 -20.60
CA SER A 453 -15.35 -10.06 -21.73
C SER A 453 -15.59 -8.70 -22.44
N ARG A 454 -15.06 -8.66 -23.67
CA ARG A 454 -15.43 -7.84 -24.85
C ARG A 454 -14.77 -6.47 -25.02
N ILE A 455 -13.45 -6.44 -25.17
CA ILE A 455 -12.82 -5.49 -26.12
C ILE A 455 -11.87 -6.29 -27.00
N LEU A 456 -12.33 -6.61 -28.22
CA LEU A 456 -11.48 -7.10 -29.30
C LEU A 456 -10.52 -5.96 -29.66
N ILE A 457 -9.25 -6.10 -29.33
CA ILE A 457 -8.18 -5.22 -29.83
C ILE A 457 -7.98 -5.60 -31.31
N PRO A 458 -8.13 -4.68 -32.29
CA PRO A 458 -7.75 -4.96 -33.66
C PRO A 458 -6.22 -5.10 -33.76
N ASN A 459 -5.76 -6.12 -34.49
CA ASN A 459 -4.34 -6.36 -34.77
C ASN A 459 -3.69 -5.14 -35.45
N PRO A 460 -2.47 -4.70 -35.05
CA PRO A 460 -1.80 -3.53 -35.59
C PRO A 460 -1.04 -3.82 -36.90
N THR A 461 -1.62 -4.57 -37.84
CA THR A 461 -0.98 -4.91 -39.12
C THR A 461 -1.72 -4.43 -40.38
N THR A 462 -2.81 -3.68 -40.25
CA THR A 462 -3.48 -3.11 -41.42
C THR A 462 -3.96 -1.68 -41.15
N MET A 463 -3.06 -0.70 -41.30
CA MET A 463 -3.48 0.64 -41.72
C MET A 463 -2.28 1.38 -42.35
N SER A 464 -2.21 1.28 -43.67
CA SER A 464 -1.38 2.11 -44.54
C SER A 464 -1.72 3.59 -44.37
N LEU A 465 -0.75 4.39 -43.96
CA LEU A 465 -0.80 5.86 -44.03
C LEU A 465 -0.63 6.30 -45.50
N PRO A 466 -1.42 7.26 -46.01
CA PRO A 466 -1.09 7.94 -47.26
C PRO A 466 0.09 8.89 -47.02
N THR A 467 1.16 8.65 -47.76
CA THR A 467 2.25 9.59 -48.04
C THR A 467 1.71 10.87 -48.65
N HIS A 468 2.05 12.04 -48.08
CA HIS A 468 2.55 13.23 -48.80
C HIS A 468 2.87 14.33 -47.78
N PHE A 469 4.15 14.65 -47.60
CA PHE A 469 4.69 16.02 -47.62
C PHE A 469 6.21 15.93 -47.59
N THR A 470 6.81 16.19 -48.74
CA THR A 470 8.24 16.35 -48.97
C THR A 470 8.73 17.63 -48.29
N LEU A 471 9.80 17.55 -47.51
CA LEU A 471 10.66 18.69 -47.20
C LEU A 471 12.12 18.30 -47.39
N ASN A 472 12.73 19.02 -48.31
CA ASN A 472 14.06 18.90 -48.86
C ASN A 472 15.11 19.21 -47.77
N THR A 473 15.92 18.24 -47.36
CA THR A 473 17.08 18.46 -46.49
C THR A 473 18.34 18.55 -47.35
N GLY A 474 18.86 19.76 -47.55
CA GLY A 474 20.25 19.97 -47.92
C GLY A 474 21.17 19.53 -46.77
N ARG A 475 22.10 18.61 -47.07
CA ARG A 475 23.06 18.01 -46.13
C ARG A 475 24.47 18.47 -46.48
N HIS A 476 25.24 18.82 -45.43
CA HIS A 476 26.70 18.66 -45.25
C HIS A 476 27.64 19.42 -46.22
N MET A 477 28.86 19.84 -45.85
CA MET A 477 29.86 19.34 -44.90
C MET A 477 30.69 20.48 -44.29
N ALA A 478 31.21 20.28 -43.08
CA ALA A 478 32.47 20.86 -42.65
C ALA A 478 33.48 19.71 -42.49
N SER A 479 34.54 19.74 -43.28
CA SER A 479 35.80 19.05 -43.03
C SER A 479 36.91 20.08 -43.11
N GLN A 480 37.74 20.17 -42.07
CA GLN A 480 39.18 20.42 -42.19
C GLN A 480 39.81 20.25 -40.81
N ALA A 481 40.62 19.20 -40.71
CA ALA A 481 41.61 19.02 -39.66
C ALA A 481 42.84 19.88 -39.98
N ALA A 482 43.48 20.33 -38.91
CA ALA A 482 44.77 20.99 -38.89
C ALA A 482 45.88 20.10 -39.48
N GLY A 483 46.88 20.75 -40.08
CA GLY A 483 48.18 20.15 -40.36
C GLY A 483 49.28 20.93 -39.64
N SER A 484 49.93 20.29 -38.68
CA SER A 484 51.40 20.14 -38.55
C SER A 484 51.75 19.40 -37.27
#